data_AF-A0A132E6C1-F1
#
_entry.id   AF-A0A132E6C1-F1
#
_cell.length_a   1.000
_cell.length_b   1.000
_cell.length_c   1.000
_cell.angle_alpha   90.00
_cell.angle_beta   90.00
_cell.angle_gamma   90.00
#
_symmetry.space_group_name_H-M   'P 1'
#
loop_
_entity.id
_entity.type
_entity.pdbx_description
1 polymer ?
#
loop_
_entity_poly.entity_id
_entity_poly.type
_entity_poly.pdbx_seq_one_letter_code
_entity_poly.pdbx_strand_id
1 'polypeptide(L)' 'MQNTNSPEIRTDSLQRADAAQSSEQASAECSAPAVSPVRFGILQGQIRIPDDFDAPLPDDLLDAFEGR' A
#
# COMPACT_ATOMS: atom_id res chain seq x y z
N MET A 1 -21.60 14.25 21.84
CA MET A 1 -21.37 13.31 20.73
C MET A 1 -19.86 13.21 20.52
N GLN A 2 -19.18 12.28 21.20
CA GLN A 2 -17.80 11.90 20.90
C GLN A 2 -17.68 10.40 21.19
N ASN A 3 -17.52 9.61 20.14
CA ASN A 3 -17.32 8.17 20.19
C ASN A 3 -15.89 7.86 19.73
N THR A 4 -14.99 7.71 20.70
CA THR A 4 -13.62 7.27 20.45
C THR A 4 -13.61 5.75 20.30
N ASN A 5 -13.66 5.26 19.06
CA ASN A 5 -13.43 3.85 18.78
C ASN A 5 -11.92 3.57 18.78
N SER A 6 -11.38 3.19 19.93
CA SER A 6 -10.09 2.47 19.98
C SER A 6 -10.36 0.97 19.73
N PRO A 7 -9.74 0.33 18.73
CA PRO A 7 -9.82 -1.12 18.60
C PRO A 7 -8.81 -1.77 19.55
N GLU A 8 -9.32 -2.35 20.64
CA GLU A 8 -8.61 -3.32 21.48
C GLU A 8 -8.22 -4.54 20.62
N ILE A 9 -6.93 -4.72 20.34
CA ILE A 9 -6.44 -5.91 19.66
C ILE A 9 -6.44 -7.07 20.66
N ARG A 10 -7.47 -7.91 20.60
CA ARG A 10 -7.59 -9.13 21.42
C ARG A 10 -6.70 -10.23 20.85
N THR A 11 -5.45 -10.29 21.29
CA THR A 11 -4.59 -11.47 21.11
C THR A 11 -4.77 -12.42 22.29
N ASP A 12 -5.75 -13.32 22.18
CA ASP A 12 -5.71 -14.58 22.92
C ASP A 12 -6.03 -15.68 21.90
N SER A 13 -5.00 -16.37 21.42
CA SER A 13 -4.53 -17.63 22.01
C SER A 13 -5.36 -18.81 21.53
N LEU A 14 -4.87 -19.39 20.42
CA LEU A 14 -4.59 -20.82 20.27
C LEU A 14 -5.49 -21.79 21.05
N GLN A 15 -6.60 -22.19 20.44
CA GLN A 15 -7.23 -23.47 20.76
C GLN A 15 -6.88 -24.48 19.66
N ARG A 16 -5.87 -25.29 19.99
CA ARG A 16 -5.43 -26.50 19.32
C ARG A 16 -6.62 -27.47 19.19
N ALA A 17 -7.02 -27.81 17.97
CA ALA A 17 -7.99 -28.88 17.70
C ALA A 17 -7.31 -29.92 16.80
N ASP A 18 -6.79 -30.96 17.44
CA ASP A 18 -6.52 -32.24 16.79
C ASP A 18 -7.87 -32.94 16.59
N ALA A 19 -8.37 -33.03 15.35
CA ALA A 19 -9.30 -34.08 14.93
C ALA A 19 -9.50 -34.10 13.40
N ALA A 20 -9.35 -35.31 12.86
CA ALA A 20 -9.94 -35.83 11.62
C ALA A 20 -9.42 -35.31 10.28
N GLN A 21 -8.51 -36.10 9.71
CA GLN A 21 -8.31 -36.22 8.28
C GLN A 21 -9.66 -36.57 7.61
N SER A 22 -10.14 -35.70 6.74
CA SER A 22 -11.11 -36.04 5.70
C SER A 22 -10.54 -35.55 4.38
N SER A 23 -9.85 -36.45 3.70
CA SER A 23 -9.52 -36.33 2.29
C SER A 23 -10.81 -36.16 1.53
N GLU A 24 -10.94 -35.13 0.68
CA GLU A 24 -11.57 -35.29 -0.62
C GLU A 24 -11.41 -34.00 -1.44
N GLN A 25 -11.23 -34.22 -2.72
CA GLN A 25 -10.66 -33.30 -3.67
C GLN A 25 -11.62 -32.16 -4.00
N ALA A 26 -11.07 -30.95 -4.10
CA ALA A 26 -11.39 -30.08 -5.21
C ALA A 26 -10.14 -29.28 -5.54
N SER A 27 -9.47 -29.70 -6.61
CA SER A 27 -8.58 -28.87 -7.38
C SER A 27 -9.28 -27.55 -7.71
N ALA A 28 -9.10 -26.53 -6.88
CA ALA A 28 -8.89 -25.19 -7.41
C ALA A 28 -7.43 -25.25 -7.87
N GLU A 29 -7.18 -25.70 -9.10
CA GLU A 29 -6.92 -24.74 -10.16
C GLU A 29 -6.06 -23.63 -9.55
N CYS A 30 -4.75 -23.89 -9.49
CA CYS A 30 -3.78 -22.83 -9.30
C CYS A 30 -3.91 -21.95 -10.54
N SER A 31 -4.96 -21.12 -10.57
CA SER A 31 -5.15 -20.06 -11.52
C SER A 31 -4.09 -19.05 -11.15
N ALA A 32 -2.87 -19.33 -11.62
CA ALA A 32 -1.76 -18.41 -11.53
C ALA A 32 -2.29 -17.05 -12.00
N PRO A 33 -2.08 -15.96 -11.24
CA PRO A 33 -2.60 -14.67 -11.63
C PRO A 33 -2.04 -14.37 -13.02
N ALA A 34 -2.93 -14.26 -14.01
CA ALA A 34 -2.54 -13.90 -15.35
C ALA A 34 -1.88 -12.52 -15.28
N VAL A 35 -0.54 -12.50 -15.32
CA VAL A 35 0.24 -11.27 -15.24
C VAL A 35 -0.07 -10.48 -16.50
N SER A 36 -0.92 -9.46 -16.36
CA SER A 36 -1.20 -8.54 -17.43
C SER A 36 0.06 -7.73 -17.72
N PRO A 37 0.44 -7.55 -18.99
CA PRO A 37 1.61 -6.73 -19.31
C PRO A 37 1.37 -5.28 -18.84
N VAL A 38 2.32 -4.75 -18.07
CA VAL A 38 2.28 -3.35 -17.62
C VAL A 38 2.53 -2.43 -18.83
N ARG A 39 1.64 -1.46 -19.05
CA ARG A 39 1.78 -0.46 -20.10
C ARG A 39 2.43 0.81 -19.52
N PHE A 40 3.67 1.05 -19.91
CA PHE A 40 4.39 2.28 -19.55
C PHE A 40 4.03 3.44 -20.49
N GLY A 41 4.32 4.67 -20.07
CA GLY A 41 4.20 5.84 -20.93
C GLY A 41 2.77 6.33 -21.20
N ILE A 42 1.76 5.82 -20.48
CA ILE A 42 0.35 6.24 -20.62
C ILE A 42 0.11 7.75 -20.37
N LEU A 43 1.04 8.42 -19.68
CA LEU A 43 1.00 9.86 -19.39
C LEU A 43 2.18 10.62 -20.02
N GLN A 44 2.85 10.04 -21.02
CA GLN A 44 3.95 10.70 -21.70
C GLN A 44 3.50 12.04 -22.29
N GLY A 45 4.28 13.11 -22.06
CA GLY A 45 3.98 14.46 -22.56
C GLY A 45 2.92 15.23 -21.76
N GLN A 46 2.32 14.62 -20.73
CA GLN A 46 1.31 15.28 -19.89
C GLN A 46 1.94 16.11 -18.75
N ILE A 47 3.23 15.94 -18.50
CA ILE A 47 3.97 16.71 -17.49
C ILE A 47 4.20 18.13 -18.03
N ARG A 48 3.88 19.13 -17.21
CA ARG A 48 4.23 20.53 -17.45
C ARG A 48 5.25 20.95 -16.40
N ILE A 49 6.39 21.45 -16.87
CA ILE A 49 7.44 21.98 -16.02
C ILE A 49 7.29 23.50 -16.01
N PRO A 50 7.17 24.14 -14.83
CA PRO A 50 7.18 25.59 -14.71
C PRO A 50 8.52 26.21 -15.16
N ASP A 51 8.49 27.45 -15.63
CA ASP A 51 9.70 28.17 -16.07
C ASP A 51 10.70 28.41 -14.92
N ASP A 52 10.22 28.40 -13.67
CA ASP A 52 10.97 28.64 -12.45
C ASP A 52 11.35 27.35 -11.71
N PHE A 53 11.23 26.17 -12.33
CA PHE A 53 11.51 24.89 -11.65
C PHE A 53 12.93 24.78 -11.08
N ASP A 54 13.92 25.33 -11.78
CA ASP A 54 15.32 25.34 -11.34
C ASP A 54 15.66 26.56 -10.45
N ALA A 55 14.68 27.41 -10.13
CA ALA A 55 14.88 28.54 -9.23
C ALA A 55 15.19 28.04 -7.81
N PRO A 56 15.97 28.80 -7.02
CA PRO A 56 16.20 28.46 -5.63
C PRO A 56 14.88 28.44 -4.85
N LEU A 57 14.78 27.53 -3.88
CA LEU A 57 13.66 27.50 -2.95
C LEU A 57 13.65 28.79 -2.09
N PRO A 58 12.47 29.29 -1.70
CA PRO A 58 12.34 30.35 -0.71
C PRO A 58 13.01 30.00 0.63
N ASP A 59 13.57 31.00 1.32
CA ASP A 59 14.37 30.81 2.54
C ASP A 59 13.61 30.04 3.64
N ASP A 60 12.34 30.35 3.86
CA ASP A 60 11.47 29.70 4.86
C ASP A 60 11.23 28.22 4.55
N LEU A 61 11.06 27.90 3.26
CA LEU A 61 10.95 26.52 2.79
C LEU A 61 12.31 25.80 2.87
N LEU A 62 13.40 26.47 2.53
CA LEU A 62 14.75 25.92 2.62
C LEU A 62 15.09 25.55 4.08
N ASP A 63 14.82 26.44 5.03
CA ASP A 63 15.03 26.22 6.46
C ASP A 63 14.23 25.02 6.97
N ALA A 64 12.97 24.86 6.51
CA ALA A 64 12.15 23.70 6.85
C ALA A 64 12.71 22.37 6.32
N PHE A 65 13.38 22.37 5.16
CA PHE A 65 14.07 21.21 4.62
C PHE A 65 15.40 20.93 5.33
N GLU A 66 16.15 21.97 5.69
CA GLU A 66 17.45 21.87 6.35
C GLU A 66 17.36 21.69 7.88
N GLY A 67 16.19 21.90 8.47
CA GLY A 67 15.93 21.76 9.91
C GLY A 67 16.59 22.84 10.76
N ARG A 68 16.70 24.07 10.22
CA ARG A 68 17.26 25.23 10.92
C ARG A 68 16.22 26.00 11.71
#